data_AF-A0A848ZI34-F1
#
_entry.id   AF-A0A848ZI34-F1
#
_cell.length_a   1.000
_cell.length_b   1.000
_cell.length_c   1.000
_cell.angle_alpha   90.00
_cell.angle_beta   90.00
_cell.angle_gamma   90.00
#
_symmetry.space_group_name_H-M   'P 1'
#
loop_
_entity.id
_entity.type
_entity.pdbx_description
1 polymer ?
#
loop_
_entity_poly.entity_id
_entity_poly.type
_entity_poly.pdbx_seq_one_letter_code
_entity_poly.pdbx_strand_id
1 'polypeptide(L)' 'MAKKPQRGKIVIDRELCKGCSLCMPVCPQKVIITSKKLNLKGYSPAEF' A
#
# COMPACT_ATOMS: atom_id res chain seq x y z
N MET A 1 -4.33 -33.73 6.64
CA MET A 1 -4.90 -32.36 6.67
C MET A 1 -4.00 -31.46 5.85
N ALA A 2 -4.44 -31.01 4.67
CA ALA A 2 -3.61 -30.19 3.79
C ALA A 2 -3.43 -28.77 4.38
N LYS A 3 -2.17 -28.38 4.62
CA LYS A 3 -1.79 -27.06 5.12
C LYS A 3 -2.10 -26.01 4.04
N LYS A 4 -3.06 -25.11 4.30
CA LYS A 4 -3.45 -24.04 3.36
C LYS A 4 -2.20 -23.19 3.04
N PRO A 5 -1.91 -22.86 1.77
CA PRO A 5 -0.73 -22.10 1.41
C PRO A 5 -0.79 -20.71 2.07
N GLN A 6 0.26 -20.34 2.81
CA GLN A 6 0.35 -19.01 3.39
C GLN A 6 0.48 -17.99 2.26
N ARG A 7 -0.51 -17.12 2.12
CA ARG A 7 -0.42 -15.93 1.28
C ARG A 7 0.29 -14.89 2.12
N GLY A 8 1.45 -14.41 1.67
CA GLY A 8 2.23 -13.40 2.39
C GLY A 8 1.41 -12.14 2.72
N LYS A 9 1.87 -11.37 3.70
CA LYS A 9 1.23 -10.10 4.10
C LYS A 9 1.93 -8.94 3.40
N ILE A 10 1.17 -8.08 2.73
CA ILE A 10 1.67 -6.83 2.15
C ILE A 10 1.56 -5.73 3.20
N VAL A 11 2.60 -4.91 3.34
CA VAL A 11 2.64 -3.74 4.23
C VAL A 11 3.17 -2.56 3.42
N ILE A 12 2.49 -1.41 3.51
CA ILE A 12 2.98 -0.15 2.96
C ILE A 12 3.60 0.63 4.12
N ASP A 13 4.91 0.85 4.06
CA ASP A 13 5.58 1.78 4.97
C ASP A 13 5.35 3.21 4.49
N ARG A 14 4.56 3.95 5.27
CA ARG A 14 4.18 5.34 4.99
C ARG A 14 5.37 6.29 4.92
N GLU A 15 6.44 6.05 5.67
CA GLU A 15 7.61 6.96 5.73
C GLU A 15 8.57 6.74 4.56
N LEU A 16 8.48 5.57 3.91
CA LEU A 16 9.19 5.25 2.67
C LEU A 16 8.37 5.55 1.42
N CYS A 17 7.05 5.61 1.53
CA CYS A 17 6.17 5.92 0.43
C CYS A 17 6.32 7.38 -0.03
N LYS A 18 6.52 7.58 -1.33
CA LYS A 18 6.69 8.90 -1.97
C LYS A 18 5.39 9.52 -2.49
N GLY A 19 4.25 8.84 -2.33
CA GLY A 19 2.97 9.30 -2.88
C GLY A 19 2.94 9.38 -4.42
N CYS A 20 3.69 8.54 -5.13
CA CYS A 20 3.80 8.58 -6.60
C CYS A 20 2.60 7.98 -7.35
N SER A 21 1.63 7.39 -6.65
CA SER A 21 0.40 6.85 -7.22
C SER A 21 0.52 5.67 -8.20
N LEU A 22 1.73 5.19 -8.50
CA LEU A 22 1.98 4.12 -9.48
C LEU A 22 1.39 2.76 -9.08
N CYS A 23 1.26 2.49 -7.78
CA CYS A 23 0.73 1.23 -7.26
C CYS A 23 -0.80 1.10 -7.39
N MET A 24 -1.54 2.23 -7.46
CA MET A 24 -2.99 2.23 -7.52
C MET A 24 -3.56 1.59 -8.81
N PRO A 25 -3.13 1.99 -10.03
CA PRO A 25 -3.69 1.41 -11.25
C PRO A 25 -3.30 -0.05 -11.48
N VAL A 26 -2.18 -0.51 -10.90
CA VAL A 26 -1.67 -1.88 -11.08
C VAL A 26 -2.24 -2.86 -10.06
N CYS A 27 -2.88 -2.38 -8.99
CA CYS A 27 -3.46 -3.26 -7.99
C CYS A 27 -4.69 -3.98 -8.58
N PRO A 28 -4.65 -5.32 -8.76
CA PRO A 28 -5.77 -6.04 -9.38
C PRO A 28 -7.03 -5.99 -8.51
N GLN A 29 -6.87 -5.86 -7.19
CA GLN A 29 -7.98 -5.72 -6.25
C GLN A 29 -8.50 -4.29 -6.14
N LYS A 30 -7.79 -3.30 -6.70
CA LYS A 30 -8.15 -1.86 -6.66
C LYS A 30 -8.41 -1.34 -5.24
N VAL A 31 -7.65 -1.85 -4.26
CA VAL A 31 -7.78 -1.47 -2.84
C VAL A 31 -6.77 -0.41 -2.41
N ILE A 32 -5.80 -0.04 -3.24
CA ILE A 32 -4.81 0.96 -2.84
C ILE A 32 -5.34 2.35 -3.17
N ILE A 33 -5.32 3.25 -2.19
CA ILE A 33 -5.73 4.65 -2.29
C ILE A 33 -4.63 5.58 -1.78
N THR A 34 -4.78 6.88 -2.02
CA THR A 34 -3.90 7.91 -1.44
C THR A 34 -4.46 8.36 -0.09
N SER A 35 -3.60 8.40 0.92
CA SER A 35 -3.97 8.88 2.24
C SER A 35 -4.23 10.39 2.24
N LYS A 36 -5.18 10.80 3.08
CA LYS A 36 -5.44 12.23 3.36
C LYS A 36 -4.40 12.83 4.29
N LYS A 37 -3.63 12.00 5.01
CA LYS A 37 -2.61 12.46 5.95
C LYS A 37 -1.25 12.48 5.28
N LEU A 38 -0.46 13.49 5.62
CA LEU A 38 0.93 13.59 5.18
C LEU A 38 1.84 12.76 6.10
N ASN A 39 2.90 12.18 5.53
CA ASN A 39 4.00 11.61 6.31
C ASN A 39 4.99 12.69 6.79
N LEU A 40 6.06 12.30 7.50
CA LEU A 40 7.07 13.25 8.01
C LEU A 40 7.78 14.06 6.92
N LYS A 41 7.74 13.58 5.67
CA LYS A 41 8.35 14.24 4.51
C LYS A 41 7.36 15.10 3.70
N GLY A 42 6.10 15.17 4.13
CA GLY A 42 5.06 15.96 3.45
C GLY A 42 4.45 15.28 2.23
N TYR A 43 4.68 13.99 1.99
CA TYR A 43 3.99 13.24 0.93
C TYR A 43 2.65 12.72 1.41
N SER A 44 1.69 12.56 0.50
CA SER A 44 0.45 11.81 0.71
C SER A 44 0.68 10.32 0.40
N PRO A 45 0.94 9.46 1.39
CA PRO A 45 1.34 8.08 1.16
C PRO A 45 0.19 7.23 0.62
N ALA A 46 0.51 6.07 0.05
CA ALA A 46 -0.50 5.07 -0.29
C ALA A 46 -0.97 4.33 0.98
N GLU A 47 -2.27 4.02 1.03
CA GLU A 47 -2.90 3.17 2.06
C GLU A 47 -3.89 2.19 1.41
N PHE A 48 -4.34 1.19 2.15
CA PHE A 48 -5.34 0.20 1.71
C PHE A 48 -6.76 0.63 2.12
#